data_AF-A0A2E4PEG2-F1
#
_entry.id   AF-A0A2E4PEG2-F1
#
_cell.length_a   1.000
_cell.length_b   1.000
_cell.length_c   1.000
_cell.angle_alpha   90.00
_cell.angle_beta   90.00
_cell.angle_gamma   90.00
#
_symmetry.space_group_name_H-M   'P 1'
#
loop_
_entity.id
_entity.type
_entity.pdbx_description
1 polymer ?
#
loop_
_entity_poly.entity_id
_entity_poly.type
_entity_poly.pdbx_seq_one_letter_code
_entity_poly.pdbx_strand_id
1 'polypeptide(L)'
;MKLKDFKQWLNTLSEEELEKELMYNAMDYGISGKISEINKSDENLYYVGDEPVLLHTRRELEQLGYSKPEIDGLDVEIPGGCYYVELSNEYSIIEKFLH
;
A
#
# COMPACT_ATOMS: atom_id res chain seq x y z
N MET A 1 0.32 10.69 8.88
CA MET A 1 -0.43 10.79 10.15
C MET A 1 -0.15 9.53 10.98
N LYS A 2 -0.08 9.59 12.32
CA LYS A 2 0.04 8.35 13.14
C LYS A 2 -1.36 7.78 13.41
N LEU A 3 -1.48 6.46 13.58
CA LEU A 3 -2.77 5.79 13.83
C LEU A 3 -3.52 6.32 15.06
N LYS A 4 -2.80 6.70 16.12
CA LYS A 4 -3.41 7.29 17.32
C LYS A 4 -4.09 8.62 17.03
N ASP A 5 -3.52 9.42 16.14
CA ASP A 5 -4.06 10.74 15.77
C ASP A 5 -5.27 10.54 14.85
N PHE A 6 -5.19 9.56 13.94
CA PHE A 6 -6.31 9.15 13.10
C PHE A 6 -7.49 8.64 13.93
N LYS A 7 -7.24 7.78 14.93
CA LYS A 7 -8.27 7.31 15.87
C LYS A 7 -8.90 8.46 16.66
N GLN A 8 -8.10 9.42 17.12
CA GLN A 8 -8.62 10.60 17.81
C GLN A 8 -9.55 11.40 16.91
N TRP A 9 -9.17 11.60 15.64
CA TRP A 9 -10.02 12.27 14.66
C TRP A 9 -11.32 11.50 14.40
N LEU A 10 -11.27 10.18 14.17
CA LEU A 10 -12.46 9.35 13.99
C LEU A 10 -13.45 9.45 15.16
N ASN A 11 -12.93 9.50 16.39
CA ASN A 11 -13.77 9.65 17.59
C ASN A 11 -14.49 11.02 17.70
N THR A 12 -14.12 12.00 16.88
CA THR A 12 -14.83 13.29 16.81
C THR A 12 -16.03 13.27 15.86
N LEU A 13 -16.14 12.22 15.03
CA LEU A 13 -17.21 12.08 14.04
C LEU A 13 -18.47 11.51 14.67
N SER A 14 -19.62 11.93 14.15
CA SER A 14 -20.92 11.33 14.49
C SER A 14 -21.08 9.93 13.88
N GLU A 15 -22.03 9.13 14.39
CA GLU A 15 -22.33 7.80 13.83
C GLU A 15 -22.68 7.90 12.33
N GLU A 16 -23.47 8.90 11.92
CA GLU A 16 -23.81 9.13 10.51
C GLU A 16 -22.57 9.42 9.64
N GLU A 17 -21.57 10.12 10.19
CA GLU A 17 -20.33 10.40 9.48
C GLU A 17 -19.42 9.18 9.35
N LEU A 18 -19.43 8.28 10.34
CA LEU A 18 -18.65 7.04 10.32
C LEU A 18 -19.14 6.03 9.27
N GLU A 19 -20.39 6.16 8.80
CA GLU A 19 -20.93 5.36 7.70
C GLU A 19 -20.49 5.83 6.31
N LYS A 20 -19.80 6.97 6.21
CA LYS A 20 -19.32 7.52 4.92
C LYS A 20 -18.03 6.83 4.48
N GLU A 21 -17.88 6.68 3.17
CA GLU A 21 -16.67 6.09 2.58
C GLU A 21 -15.45 7.00 2.78
N LEU A 22 -14.33 6.41 3.19
CA LEU A 22 -13.04 7.10 3.23
C LEU A 22 -12.40 7.06 1.83
N MET A 23 -12.15 8.25 1.29
CA MET A 23 -11.56 8.42 -0.04
C MET A 23 -10.07 8.75 0.07
N TYR A 24 -9.26 8.16 -0.82
CA TYR A 24 -7.88 8.58 -1.08
C TYR A 24 -7.83 9.46 -2.32
N ASN A 25 -6.92 10.44 -2.31
CA ASN A 25 -6.61 11.27 -3.47
C ASN A 25 -5.10 11.59 -3.49
N ALA A 26 -4.38 11.08 -4.48
CA ALA A 26 -3.01 11.45 -4.80
C ALA A 26 -2.99 12.40 -6.00
N MET A 27 -2.75 13.68 -5.73
CA MET A 27 -2.69 14.71 -6.78
C MET A 27 -1.53 14.49 -7.75
N ASP A 28 -0.37 14.07 -7.25
CA ASP A 28 0.84 13.90 -8.05
C ASP A 28 0.74 12.77 -9.07
N TYR A 29 -0.13 11.78 -8.80
CA TYR A 29 -0.34 10.63 -9.66
C TYR A 29 -1.69 10.66 -10.39
N GLY A 30 -2.54 11.65 -10.11
CA GLY A 30 -3.90 11.74 -10.67
C GLY A 30 -4.80 10.56 -10.28
N ILE A 31 -4.53 9.91 -9.15
CA ILE A 31 -5.26 8.71 -8.69
C ILE A 31 -6.14 9.09 -7.49
N SER A 32 -7.42 8.78 -7.58
CA SER A 32 -8.35 8.86 -6.45
C SER A 32 -9.20 7.60 -6.39
N GLY A 33 -9.56 7.16 -5.18
CA GLY A 33 -10.34 5.93 -5.02
C GLY A 33 -10.87 5.75 -3.61
N LYS A 34 -11.78 4.80 -3.46
CA LYS A 34 -12.28 4.36 -2.16
C LYS A 34 -11.23 3.49 -1.49
N ILE A 35 -11.02 3.69 -0.19
CA ILE A 35 -10.19 2.77 0.60
C ILE A 35 -11.07 1.58 1.00
N SER A 36 -10.86 0.43 0.36
CA SER A 36 -11.56 -0.82 0.66
C SER A 36 -10.90 -1.62 1.78
N GLU A 37 -9.56 -1.55 1.87
CA GLU A 37 -8.77 -2.32 2.83
C GLU A 37 -7.57 -1.51 3.34
N ILE A 38 -7.20 -1.77 4.60
CA ILE A 38 -5.97 -1.28 5.22
C ILE A 38 -5.10 -2.49 5.54
N ASN A 39 -4.01 -2.64 4.79
CA ASN A 39 -3.05 -3.71 4.95
C ASN A 39 -2.06 -3.41 6.07
N LYS A 40 -1.46 -4.46 6.63
CA LYS A 40 -0.33 -4.36 7.53
C LYS A 40 0.82 -5.16 6.94
N SER A 41 1.97 -4.53 6.79
CA SER A 41 3.18 -5.27 6.44
C SER A 41 3.89 -5.75 7.70
N ASP A 42 4.34 -7.00 7.72
CA ASP A 42 5.24 -7.50 8.76
C ASP A 42 6.72 -7.36 8.36
N GLU A 43 7.00 -7.13 7.08
CA GLU A 43 8.34 -7.00 6.51
C GLU A 43 8.51 -5.67 5.75
N ASN A 44 9.74 -5.29 5.42
CA ASN A 44 9.96 -4.16 4.52
C ASN A 44 9.50 -4.52 3.12
N LEU A 45 8.77 -3.59 2.49
CA LEU A 45 8.37 -3.70 1.10
C LEU A 45 9.13 -2.69 0.26
N TYR A 46 9.56 -3.15 -0.91
CA TYR A 46 10.45 -2.44 -1.83
C TYR A 46 9.76 -2.28 -3.19
N TYR A 47 9.92 -1.11 -3.81
CA TYR A 47 9.55 -0.89 -5.19
C TYR A 47 10.76 -1.04 -6.10
N VAL A 48 10.57 -1.71 -7.24
CA VAL A 48 11.65 -1.99 -8.20
C VAL A 48 11.50 -1.25 -9.53
N GLY A 49 10.54 -0.32 -9.64
CA GLY A 49 10.35 0.48 -10.86
C GLY A 49 9.41 -0.14 -11.90
N ASP A 50 8.69 -1.20 -11.54
CA ASP A 50 7.74 -1.87 -12.46
C ASP A 50 6.36 -1.18 -12.51
N GLU A 51 5.65 -1.37 -13.62
CA GLU A 51 4.26 -0.93 -13.81
C GLU A 51 3.36 -2.17 -14.03
N PRO A 52 2.30 -2.39 -13.24
CA PRO A 52 1.83 -1.55 -12.13
C PRO A 52 2.79 -1.56 -10.94
N VAL A 53 2.68 -0.55 -10.07
CA VAL A 53 3.44 -0.45 -8.81
C VAL A 53 3.15 -1.67 -7.94
N LEU A 54 4.03 -2.66 -8.01
CA LEU A 54 4.04 -3.83 -7.14
C LEU A 54 5.19 -3.69 -6.15
N LEU A 55 4.86 -3.87 -4.88
CA LEU A 55 5.85 -3.90 -3.82
C LEU A 55 6.19 -5.34 -3.49
N HIS A 56 7.47 -5.57 -3.21
CA HIS A 56 8.01 -6.90 -2.95
C HIS A 56 8.71 -6.93 -1.60
N THR A 57 8.63 -8.07 -0.92
CA THR A 57 9.50 -8.40 0.21
C THR A 57 10.90 -8.70 -0.29
N ARG A 58 11.89 -8.60 0.62
CA ARG A 58 13.27 -9.04 0.33
C ARG A 58 13.32 -10.47 -0.21
N ARG A 59 12.55 -11.38 0.38
CA ARG A 59 12.53 -12.80 0.01
C ARG A 59 12.02 -13.00 -1.42
N GLU A 60 11.01 -12.25 -1.84
CA GLU A 60 10.49 -12.31 -3.21
C GLU A 60 11.52 -11.78 -4.21
N LEU A 61 12.22 -10.69 -3.88
CA LEU A 61 13.30 -10.17 -4.74
C LEU A 61 14.45 -11.18 -4.90
N GLU A 62 14.84 -11.87 -3.81
CA GLU A 62 15.84 -12.95 -3.88
C GLU A 62 15.38 -14.10 -4.80
N GLN A 63 14.09 -14.45 -4.77
CA GLN A 63 13.51 -15.46 -5.68
C GLN A 63 13.46 -14.99 -7.14
N LEU A 64 13.29 -13.69 -7.37
CA LEU A 64 13.34 -13.06 -8.69
C LEU A 64 14.77 -12.91 -9.22
N GLY A 65 15.79 -13.25 -8.43
CA GLY A 65 17.20 -13.25 -8.84
C GLY A 65 17.97 -11.99 -8.49
N TYR A 66 17.39 -11.07 -7.72
CA TYR A 66 18.11 -9.90 -7.23
C TYR A 66 19.20 -10.31 -6.22
N SER A 67 20.38 -9.74 -6.40
CA SER A 67 21.50 -9.93 -5.47
C SER A 67 21.32 -9.09 -4.22
N LYS A 68 21.97 -9.51 -3.12
CA LYS A 68 21.95 -8.76 -1.86
C LYS A 68 22.38 -7.29 -2.02
N PRO A 69 23.48 -6.94 -2.71
CA PRO A 69 23.87 -5.55 -2.93
C PRO A 69 22.83 -4.73 -3.70
N GLU A 70 22.09 -5.34 -4.62
CA GLU A 70 21.01 -4.65 -5.35
C GLU A 70 19.84 -4.35 -4.42
N ILE A 71 19.39 -5.34 -3.64
CA ILE A 71 18.28 -5.16 -2.69
C ILE A 71 18.64 -4.14 -1.61
N ASP A 72 19.87 -4.21 -1.08
CA ASP A 72 20.35 -3.28 -0.04
C ASP A 72 20.47 -1.84 -0.57
N GLY A 73 20.49 -1.65 -1.90
CA GLY A 73 20.47 -0.35 -2.57
C GLY A 73 19.08 0.20 -2.89
N LEU A 74 18.01 -0.58 -2.70
CA LEU A 74 16.63 -0.14 -2.89
C LEU A 74 16.13 0.64 -1.67
N ASP A 75 15.28 1.62 -1.93
CA ASP A 75 14.57 2.32 -0.87
C ASP A 75 13.44 1.45 -0.30
N VAL A 76 13.26 1.53 1.02
CA VAL A 76 12.12 0.91 1.71
C VAL A 76 10.92 1.84 1.56
N GLU A 77 10.03 1.50 0.65
CA GLU A 77 8.79 2.25 0.43
C GLU A 77 7.82 2.10 1.60
N ILE A 78 7.68 0.87 2.12
CA ILE A 78 6.83 0.57 3.27
C ILE A 78 7.63 -0.22 4.31
N PRO A 79 7.95 0.39 5.46
CA PRO A 79 8.64 -0.31 6.53
C PRO A 79 7.80 -1.43 7.13
N GLY A 80 8.47 -2.48 7.61
CA GLY A 80 7.85 -3.55 8.39
C GLY A 80 7.16 -3.02 9.65
N GLY A 81 6.00 -3.58 9.96
CA GLY A 81 5.13 -3.17 11.07
C GLY A 81 4.23 -1.97 10.77
N CYS A 82 4.29 -1.39 9.57
CA CYS A 82 3.44 -0.29 9.17
C CYS A 82 2.12 -0.76 8.54
N TYR A 83 1.14 0.14 8.56
CA TYR A 83 -0.14 -0.02 7.90
C TYR A 83 -0.17 0.84 6.64
N TYR A 84 -0.77 0.32 5.58
CA TYR A 84 -0.82 0.98 4.29
C TYR A 84 -2.10 0.64 3.55
N VAL A 85 -2.38 1.37 2.47
CA VAL A 85 -3.54 1.14 1.61
C VAL A 85 -3.06 0.85 0.20
N GLU A 86 -3.69 -0.11 -0.45
CA GLU A 86 -3.51 -0.36 -1.88
C GLU A 86 -4.78 0.09 -2.58
N LEU A 87 -4.62 0.90 -3.62
CA LEU A 87 -5.74 1.28 -4.47
C LEU A 87 -5.73 0.35 -5.66
N SER A 88 -6.55 -0.69 -5.60
CA SER A 88 -6.86 -1.48 -6.77
C SER A 88 -7.86 -0.69 -7.63
N ASN A 89 -7.44 -0.28 -8.83
CA ASN A 89 -8.43 -0.18 -9.90
C ASN A 89 -8.77 -1.64 -10.22
N GLU A 90 -10.04 -2.03 -10.12
CA GLU A 90 -10.53 -3.43 -10.25
C GLU A 90 -10.04 -4.16 -11.52
N TYR A 91 -9.44 -3.45 -12.47
CA TYR A 91 -8.81 -3.97 -13.67
C TYR A 91 -7.40 -4.56 -13.50
N SER A 92 -6.65 -4.26 -12.43
CA SER A 92 -5.20 -4.59 -12.39
C SER A 92 -4.83 -5.93 -11.74
N ILE A 93 -5.72 -6.53 -10.96
CA ILE A 93 -5.43 -7.77 -10.20
C ILE A 93 -6.13 -9.01 -10.81
N ILE A 94 -7.32 -8.86 -11.38
CA ILE A 94 -8.10 -10.02 -11.86
C ILE A 94 -7.48 -10.66 -13.11
N GLU A 95 -6.76 -9.93 -13.96
CA GLU A 95 -6.07 -10.53 -15.13
C GLU A 95 -4.81 -11.31 -14.75
N LYS A 96 -4.18 -11.06 -13.59
CA LYS A 96 -2.95 -11.76 -13.19
C LYS A 96 -3.15 -13.20 -12.70
N PHE A 97 -4.40 -13.63 -12.45
CA PHE A 97 -4.71 -14.97 -11.95
C PHE A 97 -5.60 -15.80 -12.90
N LEU A 98 -5.87 -15.32 -14.12
CA LEU A 98 -6.73 -16.00 -15.10
C LEU A 98 -5.98 -16.60 -16.31
N HIS A 99 -4.65 -16.60 -16.33
CA HIS A 99 -3.84 -17.24 -17.37
C HIS A 99 -2.69 -18.07 -16.81
#